data_AF-A0A5K1UWN3-F1
#
_entry.id   AF-A0A5K1UWN3-F1
#
_cell.length_a   1.000
_cell.length_b   1.000
_cell.length_c   1.000
_cell.angle_alpha   90.00
_cell.angle_beta   90.00
_cell.angle_gamma   90.00
#
_symmetry.space_group_name_H-M   'P 1'
#
loop_
_entity.id
_entity.type
_entity.pdbx_description
1 polymer ?
#
loop_
_entity_poly.entity_id
_entity_poly.type
_entity_poly.pdbx_seq_one_letter_code
_entity_poly.pdbx_strand_id
1 'polypeptide(L)'
;MENDPTIISDIIQKIKDDVVFYSKQKFSSNVVEKCLKCSTENERQPLLDILSQPESLDALVEDQYGNFVIQAFLDALPEKTKEEMAHQIIPLIPSNSQFSYHVEKKLLQSFTK
;
A
#
# COMPACT_ATOMS: atom_id res chain seq x y z
N MET A 1 15.50 3.20 17.47
CA MET A 1 14.48 2.16 17.69
C MET A 1 14.62 1.19 16.54
N GLU A 2 15.37 0.11 16.77
CA GLU A 2 15.61 -0.94 15.79
C GLU A 2 14.30 -1.59 15.36
N ASN A 3 14.18 -1.83 14.06
CA ASN A 3 13.10 -2.62 13.49
C ASN A 3 13.39 -4.09 13.80
N ASP A 4 13.04 -4.56 15.00
CA ASP A 4 13.10 -5.98 15.34
C ASP A 4 12.13 -6.74 14.41
N PRO A 5 12.62 -7.63 13.53
CA PRO A 5 11.78 -8.36 12.57
C PRO A 5 10.67 -9.15 13.26
N THR A 6 10.94 -9.68 14.46
CA THR A 6 9.99 -10.47 15.25
C THR A 6 8.77 -9.63 15.64
N ILE A 7 8.98 -8.37 16.01
CA ILE A 7 7.90 -7.46 16.41
C ILE A 7 7.01 -7.12 15.21
N ILE A 8 7.61 -6.92 14.02
CA ILE A 8 6.84 -6.60 12.81
C ILE A 8 5.95 -7.79 12.42
N SER A 9 6.48 -9.01 12.47
CA SER A 9 5.73 -10.23 12.20
C SER A 9 4.49 -10.35 13.11
N ASP A 10 4.68 -10.16 14.42
CA ASP A 10 3.59 -10.20 15.40
C ASP A 10 2.52 -9.12 15.17
N ILE A 11 2.95 -7.92 14.76
CA ILE A 11 2.02 -6.85 14.41
C ILE A 11 1.21 -7.25 13.19
N ILE A 12 1.85 -7.74 12.12
CA ILE A 12 1.17 -8.16 10.89
C ILE A 12 0.09 -9.19 11.21
N GLN A 13 0.39 -10.21 12.04
CA GLN A 13 -0.59 -11.23 12.40
C GLN A 13 -1.81 -10.66 13.14
N LYS A 14 -1.65 -9.56 13.90
CA LYS A 14 -2.75 -8.91 14.63
C LYS A 14 -3.58 -7.98 13.77
N ILE A 15 -3.00 -7.40 12.71
CA ILE A 15 -3.68 -6.37 11.91
C ILE A 15 -4.20 -6.87 10.57
N LYS A 16 -3.72 -8.03 10.07
CA LYS A 16 -4.00 -8.48 8.70
C LYS A 16 -5.50 -8.56 8.39
N ASP A 17 -6.31 -9.07 9.31
CA ASP A 17 -7.74 -9.29 9.09
C ASP A 17 -8.55 -7.98 9.03
N ASP A 18 -7.99 -6.90 9.58
CA ASP A 18 -8.58 -5.55 9.63
C ASP A 18 -7.66 -4.50 8.96
N VAL A 19 -6.78 -4.90 8.05
CA VAL A 19 -5.73 -4.02 7.51
C VAL A 19 -6.32 -2.78 6.83
N VAL A 20 -7.46 -2.90 6.14
CA VAL A 20 -8.15 -1.77 5.51
C VAL A 20 -8.63 -0.78 6.57
N PHE A 21 -9.20 -1.26 7.69
CA PHE A 21 -9.61 -0.40 8.79
C PHE A 21 -8.41 0.36 9.39
N TYR A 22 -7.31 -0.34 9.68
CA TYR A 22 -6.11 0.28 10.26
C TYR A 22 -5.42 1.26 9.30
N SER A 23 -5.53 1.04 8.00
CA SER A 23 -4.96 1.91 6.96
C SER A 23 -5.64 3.28 6.91
N LYS A 24 -6.89 3.37 7.39
CA LYS A 24 -7.69 4.61 7.43
C LYS A 24 -7.59 5.38 8.75
N GLN A 25 -6.75 4.96 9.69
CA GLN A 25 -6.55 5.69 10.94
C GLN A 25 -5.26 6.49 10.92
N LYS A 26 -5.32 7.70 11.47
CA LYS A 26 -4.19 8.65 11.56
C LYS A 26 -2.87 8.05 12.05
N PHE A 27 -2.93 7.12 13.01
CA PHE A 27 -1.74 6.57 13.64
C PHE A 27 -1.40 5.16 13.15
N SER A 28 -2.39 4.27 13.00
CA SER A 28 -2.11 2.91 12.55
C SER A 28 -1.77 2.83 11.06
N SER A 29 -2.14 3.80 10.22
CA SER A 29 -1.70 3.85 8.82
C SER A 29 -0.17 3.81 8.72
N ASN A 30 0.53 4.58 9.57
CA ASN A 30 2.00 4.58 9.63
C ASN A 30 2.56 3.20 10.03
N VAL A 31 1.84 2.47 10.87
CA VAL A 31 2.22 1.10 11.28
C VAL A 31 2.06 0.15 10.10
N VAL A 32 0.96 0.24 9.36
CA VAL A 32 0.74 -0.55 8.13
C VAL A 32 1.84 -0.26 7.09
N GLU A 33 2.12 1.01 6.81
CA GLU A 33 3.20 1.40 5.92
C GLU A 33 4.55 0.81 6.34
N LYS A 34 4.85 0.84 7.65
CA LYS A 34 6.09 0.30 8.17
C LYS A 34 6.15 -1.21 8.07
N CYS A 35 5.03 -1.91 8.25
CA CYS A 35 4.94 -3.35 8.01
C CYS A 35 5.22 -3.67 6.53
N LEU A 36 4.64 -2.91 5.60
CA LEU A 36 4.88 -3.08 4.15
C LEU A 36 6.34 -2.80 3.75
N LYS A 37 6.98 -1.82 4.39
CA LYS A 37 8.36 -1.39 4.06
C LYS A 37 9.44 -2.25 4.73
N CYS A 38 9.22 -2.71 5.96
CA CYS A 38 10.30 -3.27 6.81
C CYS A 38 10.21 -4.77 7.08
N SER A 39 9.10 -5.44 6.74
CA SER A 39 9.01 -6.91 6.88
C SER A 39 9.66 -7.64 5.70
N THR A 40 9.86 -8.95 5.82
CA THR A 40 10.25 -9.78 4.67
C THR A 40 9.11 -9.91 3.65
N GLU A 41 9.41 -10.37 2.44
CA GLU A 41 8.39 -10.59 1.40
C GLU A 41 7.30 -11.57 1.86
N ASN A 42 7.70 -12.68 2.46
CA ASN A 42 6.76 -13.69 2.99
C ASN A 42 5.86 -13.13 4.10
N GLU A 43 6.38 -12.24 4.94
CA GLU A 43 5.62 -11.66 6.06
C GLU A 43 4.61 -10.62 5.59
N ARG A 44 4.94 -9.78 4.61
CA ARG A 44 3.98 -8.79 4.07
C ARG A 44 2.96 -9.40 3.12
N GLN A 45 3.19 -10.60 2.57
CA GLN A 45 2.31 -11.19 1.57
C GLN A 45 0.82 -11.17 1.96
N PRO A 46 0.40 -11.53 3.19
CA PRO A 46 -1.00 -11.45 3.58
C PRO A 46 -1.59 -10.04 3.52
N LEU A 47 -0.77 -9.00 3.76
CA LEU A 47 -1.22 -7.62 3.60
C LEU A 47 -1.37 -7.26 2.11
N LEU A 48 -0.43 -7.71 1.27
CA LEU A 48 -0.50 -7.48 -0.18
C LEU A 48 -1.74 -8.15 -0.80
N ASP A 49 -2.07 -9.36 -0.36
CA ASP A 49 -3.22 -10.12 -0.86
C ASP A 49 -4.55 -9.39 -0.57
N ILE A 50 -4.67 -8.77 0.61
CA ILE A 50 -5.87 -8.01 0.99
C ILE A 50 -5.89 -6.63 0.31
N LEU A 51 -4.76 -5.93 0.29
CA LEU A 51 -4.67 -4.58 -0.28
C LEU A 51 -4.79 -4.58 -1.81
N SER A 52 -4.52 -5.70 -2.48
CA SER A 52 -4.72 -5.86 -3.92
C SER A 52 -6.18 -6.10 -4.33
N GLN A 53 -7.09 -6.34 -3.38
CA GLN A 53 -8.51 -6.50 -3.70
C GLN A 53 -9.12 -5.16 -4.15
N PRO A 54 -9.97 -5.14 -5.19
CA PRO A 54 -10.61 -3.92 -5.69
C PRO A 54 -11.30 -3.09 -4.59
N GLU A 55 -12.00 -3.76 -3.66
CA GLU A 55 -12.72 -3.09 -2.57
C GLU A 55 -11.75 -2.37 -1.61
N SER A 56 -10.56 -2.92 -1.40
CA SER A 56 -9.51 -2.30 -0.60
C SER A 56 -8.94 -1.07 -1.30
N LEU A 57 -8.71 -1.15 -2.62
CA LEU A 57 -8.22 -0.02 -3.41
C LEU A 57 -9.24 1.13 -3.39
N ASP A 58 -10.51 0.84 -3.69
CA ASP A 58 -11.61 1.80 -3.66
C ASP A 58 -11.71 2.50 -2.30
N ALA A 59 -11.57 1.73 -1.20
CA ALA A 59 -11.71 2.26 0.15
C ALA A 59 -10.54 3.15 0.61
N LEU A 60 -9.36 3.04 -0.01
CA LEU A 60 -8.12 3.63 0.49
C LEU A 60 -7.53 4.70 -0.43
N VAL A 61 -7.76 4.64 -1.74
CA VAL A 61 -7.17 5.57 -2.72
C VAL A 61 -7.51 7.03 -2.43
N GLU A 62 -8.76 7.30 -2.03
CA GLU A 62 -9.22 8.66 -1.70
C GLU A 62 -9.20 8.97 -0.19
N ASP A 63 -8.84 8.00 0.66
CA ASP A 63 -8.82 8.21 2.10
C ASP A 63 -7.65 9.10 2.50
N GLN A 64 -7.89 10.04 3.42
CA GLN A 64 -6.90 11.02 3.91
C GLN A 64 -5.62 10.39 4.51
N TYR A 65 -5.68 9.12 4.94
CA TYR A 65 -4.53 8.36 5.43
C TYR A 65 -4.23 7.13 4.56
N GLY A 66 -5.26 6.47 4.05
CA GLY A 66 -5.15 5.25 3.23
C GLY A 66 -4.35 5.45 1.93
N ASN A 67 -4.36 6.65 1.34
CA ASN A 67 -3.60 6.94 0.13
C ASN A 67 -2.08 6.77 0.32
N PHE A 68 -1.57 6.99 1.55
CA PHE A 68 -0.16 6.74 1.87
C PHE A 68 0.15 5.24 1.96
N VAL A 69 -0.82 4.45 2.46
CA VAL A 69 -0.72 3.00 2.48
C VAL A 69 -0.74 2.43 1.05
N ILE A 70 -1.56 2.96 0.14
CA ILE A 70 -1.55 2.53 -1.27
C ILE A 70 -0.19 2.82 -1.93
N GLN A 71 0.44 3.96 -1.62
CA GLN A 71 1.79 4.25 -2.12
C GLN A 71 2.82 3.24 -1.59
N ALA A 72 2.77 2.92 -0.28
CA ALA A 72 3.65 1.93 0.32
C ALA A 72 3.40 0.50 -0.20
N PHE A 73 2.14 0.17 -0.49
CA PHE A 73 1.72 -1.09 -1.12
C PHE A 73 2.32 -1.20 -2.53
N LEU A 74 2.12 -0.18 -3.36
CA LEU A 74 2.71 -0.14 -4.71
C LEU A 74 4.24 -0.24 -4.65
N ASP A 75 4.90 0.40 -3.68
CA ASP A 75 6.36 0.29 -3.52
C ASP A 75 6.83 -1.11 -3.09
N ALA A 76 5.98 -1.87 -2.39
CA ALA A 76 6.29 -3.20 -1.91
C ALA A 76 6.08 -4.31 -2.98
N LEU A 77 5.40 -4.01 -4.09
CA LEU A 77 5.15 -4.97 -5.17
C LEU A 77 6.36 -5.12 -6.11
N PRO A 78 6.51 -6.27 -6.81
CA PRO A 78 7.42 -6.38 -7.94
C PRO A 78 7.01 -5.46 -9.09
N GLU A 79 7.98 -4.91 -9.83
CA GLU A 79 7.71 -3.92 -10.91
C GLU A 79 6.64 -4.36 -11.91
N LYS A 80 6.68 -5.62 -12.35
CA LYS A 80 5.67 -6.17 -13.27
C LYS A 80 4.25 -6.07 -12.71
N THR A 81 4.09 -6.32 -11.41
CA THR A 81 2.78 -6.30 -10.74
C THR A 81 2.33 -4.85 -10.47
N LYS A 82 3.27 -3.92 -10.25
CA LYS A 82 2.94 -2.49 -10.04
C LYS A 82 2.19 -1.91 -11.22
N GLU A 83 2.60 -2.24 -12.45
CA GLU A 83 1.97 -1.75 -13.67
C GLU A 83 0.51 -2.26 -13.77
N GLU A 84 0.30 -3.55 -13.53
CA GLU A 84 -1.03 -4.18 -13.52
C GLU A 84 -1.95 -3.56 -12.45
N MET A 85 -1.42 -3.31 -11.24
CA MET A 85 -2.18 -2.68 -10.16
C MET A 85 -2.47 -1.20 -10.43
N ALA A 86 -1.54 -0.48 -11.04
CA ALA A 86 -1.75 0.91 -11.41
C ALA A 86 -2.89 1.10 -12.41
N HIS A 87 -3.03 0.20 -13.39
CA HIS A 87 -4.17 0.24 -14.31
C HIS A 87 -5.52 0.07 -13.62
N GLN A 88 -5.56 -0.62 -12.48
CA GLN A 88 -6.76 -0.74 -11.64
C GLN A 88 -6.99 0.48 -10.76
N ILE A 89 -5.92 1.11 -10.28
CA ILE A 89 -6.00 2.25 -9.36
C ILE A 89 -6.29 3.56 -10.10
N ILE A 90 -5.68 3.81 -11.25
CA ILE A 90 -5.81 5.07 -12.01
C ILE A 90 -7.28 5.49 -12.22
N PRO A 91 -8.21 4.61 -12.65
CA PRO A 91 -9.61 4.97 -12.83
C PRO A 91 -10.34 5.42 -11.57
N LEU A 92 -9.83 5.03 -10.39
CA LEU A 92 -10.41 5.36 -9.08
C LEU A 92 -9.99 6.75 -8.60
N ILE A 93 -8.98 7.34 -9.22
CA ILE A 93 -8.42 8.62 -8.77
C ILE A 93 -9.17 9.78 -9.46
N PRO A 94 -9.65 10.79 -8.72
CA PRO A 94 -10.14 12.03 -9.32
C PRO A 94 -9.01 12.73 -10.08
N SER A 95 -9.32 13.22 -11.28
CA SER A 95 -8.34 13.82 -12.22
C SER A 95 -7.51 15.00 -11.66
N ASN A 96 -7.87 15.54 -10.49
CA ASN A 96 -7.20 16.67 -9.85
C ASN A 96 -6.54 16.32 -8.50
N SER A 97 -6.36 15.04 -8.17
CA SER A 97 -5.76 14.66 -6.89
C SER A 97 -4.23 14.68 -6.94
N GLN A 98 -3.59 15.10 -5.84
CA GLN A 98 -2.13 15.00 -5.68
C GLN A 98 -1.65 13.55 -5.77
N PHE A 99 -2.48 12.58 -5.39
CA PHE A 99 -2.20 11.15 -5.50
C PHE A 99 -2.07 10.70 -6.96
N SER A 100 -2.95 11.19 -7.87
CA SER A 100 -2.86 10.93 -9.32
C SER A 100 -1.49 11.27 -9.87
N TYR A 101 -1.00 12.47 -9.53
CA TYR A 101 0.30 12.94 -9.97
C TYR A 101 1.45 12.02 -9.51
N HIS A 102 1.39 11.50 -8.29
CA HIS A 102 2.45 10.62 -7.77
C HIS A 102 2.40 9.23 -8.41
N VAL A 103 1.20 8.67 -8.60
CA VAL A 103 1.02 7.38 -9.28
C VAL A 103 1.44 7.46 -10.74
N GLU A 104 0.95 8.46 -11.48
CA GLU A 104 1.35 8.70 -12.88
C GLU A 104 2.86 8.91 -13.01
N LYS A 105 3.46 9.74 -12.15
CA LYS A 105 4.91 9.98 -12.17
C LYS A 105 5.71 8.71 -11.92
N LYS A 106 5.28 7.85 -10.98
CA LYS A 106 5.96 6.58 -10.69
C LYS A 106 5.86 5.61 -11.86
N LEU A 107 4.70 5.50 -12.50
CA LEU A 107 4.51 4.64 -13.67
C LEU A 107 5.32 5.13 -14.87
N LEU A 108 5.31 6.43 -15.14
CA LEU A 108 6.13 6.99 -16.22
C LEU A 108 7.63 6.75 -15.98
N GLN A 109 8.08 6.76 -14.71
CA GLN A 109 9.46 6.44 -14.36
C GLN A 109 9.82 4.96 -14.58
N SER A 110 8.89 4.02 -14.37
CA SER A 110 9.15 2.59 -14.63
C SER A 110 9.23 2.26 -16.12
N PHE A 111 8.59 3.04 -17.00
CA PHE A 111 8.67 2.86 -18.46
C PHE A 111 9.93 3.45 -19.12
N THR A 112 10.70 4.27 -18.41
CA THR A 112 11.85 4.99 -19.01
C THR A 112 13.20 4.31 -18.71
N LYS A 113 13.20 3.01 -18.39
CA LYS A 113 14.42 2.28 -18.01
C LYS A 113 14.65 1.02 -18.83
#